data_AF-A0A974Z3U4-F1
#
_entry.id   AF-A0A974Z3U4-F1
#
_cell.length_a   1.000
_cell.length_b   1.000
_cell.length_c   1.000
_cell.angle_alpha   90.00
_cell.angle_beta   90.00
_cell.angle_gamma   90.00
#
_symmetry.space_group_name_H-M   'P 1'
#
loop_
_entity.id
_entity.type
_entity.pdbx_description
1 polymer ?
#
loop_
_entity_poly.entity_id
_entity_poly.type
_entity_poly.pdbx_seq_one_letter_code
_entity_poly.pdbx_strand_id
1 'polypeptide(L)'
;MLHSCWTLFRTLDIRRWVVFAVTVTDPVDSANPEQPQLSLGRAAARTLATTTKSVPQMQGITTRWLLKVLPWVEVSGGAYRVNRRLSYSVGDGRVTFATTGAEVRVIPPELGELPPLRGYDDEEVLTELAGRFVQHEFEPGDALVEFGHQADQVFLVAHGKISKVGTGAYGDQTVLGTLADGDYFGDTVLTTADGIWEYTAKAVTACTVLSLSRSEFQGVLERSDSLREHVAAVAEGAAGPANDHGEAAIDVASGHDGEPQLPGTFVDYDSAPREYELSVAQTVLRVHSRVADLYNQPMNQIEQQLRLTVEALRERQEHELVNNRDFGLLHNADYAQRVSTRTGPPTPDDFDDLLSLVWKDPAVFLAHPKTIAAFGRECNRRGVYPDAVDLGGHQVPAWRGVPVLPCNKIPVTDTRTSSVLLLRTGEQAQGVVGLHQTGLPDEYQPGLNVRFMGISEQAIMSYLVSAYYSAAVLVPDALAVLENAEIGRGD
;
A
#
# COMPACT_ATOMS: atom_id res chain seq x y z
N MET A 1 7.39 76.62 23.69
CA MET A 1 8.02 77.94 23.90
C MET A 1 8.43 77.97 25.37
N LEU A 2 9.66 78.22 25.82
CA LEU A 2 10.72 79.14 25.39
C LEU A 2 12.10 78.44 25.54
N HIS A 3 12.94 78.37 24.51
CA HIS A 3 14.08 79.27 24.21
C HIS A 3 15.17 79.37 25.30
N SER A 4 16.28 78.61 25.17
CA SER A 4 17.62 79.12 24.78
C SER A 4 18.81 78.29 25.30
N CYS A 5 19.61 77.77 24.34
CA CYS A 5 21.08 77.73 24.23
C CYS A 5 21.97 77.24 25.41
N TRP A 6 22.76 76.17 25.20
CA TRP A 6 24.24 76.21 25.31
C TRP A 6 24.97 74.91 24.84
N THR A 7 26.01 75.12 24.02
CA THR A 7 27.24 74.31 23.81
C THR A 7 27.20 72.87 23.27
N LEU A 8 27.85 72.69 22.10
CA LEU A 8 28.19 71.44 21.43
C LEU A 8 29.68 71.12 21.67
N PHE A 9 30.02 69.98 22.29
CA PHE A 9 31.39 69.43 22.26
C PHE A 9 31.39 67.90 22.24
N ARG A 10 32.36 67.38 21.47
CA ARG A 10 32.69 65.99 21.08
C ARG A 10 32.75 64.96 22.22
N THR A 11 32.46 63.69 21.88
CA THR A 11 33.39 62.56 22.12
C THR A 11 33.14 61.34 21.21
N LEU A 12 34.22 60.94 20.53
CA LEU A 12 34.58 59.62 19.96
C LEU A 12 34.47 58.49 21.04
N ASP A 13 34.48 57.18 20.81
CA ASP A 13 34.55 56.27 19.65
C ASP A 13 34.13 54.88 20.18
N ILE A 14 33.44 54.06 19.38
CA ILE A 14 32.76 52.84 19.82
C ILE A 14 33.60 51.59 19.50
N ARG A 15 33.56 50.65 20.45
CA ARG A 15 34.21 49.34 20.49
C ARG A 15 34.05 48.51 19.21
N ARG A 16 35.19 48.32 18.52
CA ARG A 16 35.78 47.06 18.01
C ARG A 16 34.83 45.85 17.89
N TRP A 17 34.33 45.61 16.67
CA TRP A 17 34.03 44.27 16.14
C TRP A 17 35.00 43.99 14.98
N VAL A 18 35.76 42.90 15.07
CA VAL A 18 36.52 42.38 13.92
C VAL A 18 35.53 41.58 13.09
N VAL A 19 35.01 42.18 12.04
CA VAL A 19 34.37 41.44 10.95
C VAL A 19 35.50 40.94 10.06
N PHE A 20 35.76 39.63 10.06
CA PHE A 20 36.46 39.02 8.94
C PHE A 20 35.50 39.04 7.74
N ALA A 21 35.58 40.09 6.94
CA ALA A 21 34.97 40.09 5.62
C ALA A 21 35.77 39.12 4.75
N VAL A 22 35.31 37.88 4.62
CA VAL A 22 35.68 37.05 3.47
C VAL A 22 34.91 37.62 2.29
N THR A 23 35.55 38.55 1.58
CA THR A 23 35.08 39.00 0.29
C THR A 23 35.18 37.81 -0.66
N VAL A 24 34.06 37.16 -0.93
CA VAL A 24 33.92 36.30 -2.11
C VAL A 24 34.00 37.26 -3.29
N THR A 25 35.16 37.32 -3.93
CA THR A 25 35.32 38.07 -5.18
C THR A 25 34.66 37.28 -6.29
N ASP A 26 33.44 37.64 -6.65
CA ASP A 26 32.92 37.31 -7.98
C ASP A 26 33.82 37.99 -9.03
N PRO A 27 34.33 37.25 -10.03
CA PRO A 27 35.22 37.84 -11.02
C PRO A 27 34.39 38.71 -11.97
N VAL A 28 34.44 40.02 -11.75
CA VAL A 28 34.02 41.00 -12.74
C VAL A 28 35.16 41.14 -13.74
N ASP A 29 34.98 40.60 -14.96
CA ASP A 29 35.83 40.90 -16.10
C ASP A 29 35.73 42.39 -16.44
N SER A 30 36.60 43.18 -15.82
CA SER A 30 36.87 44.57 -16.19
C SER A 30 38.27 44.61 -16.78
N ALA A 31 38.34 44.45 -18.11
CA ALA A 31 39.56 44.60 -18.87
C ALA A 31 40.03 46.06 -18.82
N ASN A 32 41.08 46.33 -18.04
CA ASN A 32 41.86 47.55 -18.12
C ASN A 32 43.10 47.25 -19.00
N PRO A 33 43.28 47.90 -20.17
CA PRO A 33 44.22 47.42 -21.19
C PRO A 33 45.70 47.77 -20.98
N GLU A 34 46.11 48.34 -19.82
CA GLU A 34 47.48 48.86 -19.62
C GLU A 34 48.20 48.36 -18.35
N GLN A 35 48.02 47.09 -17.97
CA GLN A 35 48.96 46.42 -17.06
C GLN A 35 49.53 45.15 -17.71
N PRO A 36 50.87 45.01 -17.82
CA PRO A 36 51.47 43.79 -18.33
C PRO A 36 51.12 42.63 -17.39
N GLN A 37 50.45 41.60 -17.93
CA GLN A 37 50.10 40.40 -17.17
C GLN A 37 51.38 39.73 -16.66
N LEU A 38 51.59 39.73 -15.33
CA LEU A 38 52.77 39.16 -14.68
C LEU A 38 52.70 37.62 -14.52
N SER A 39 51.58 36.99 -14.87
CA SER A 39 51.36 35.55 -14.75
C SER A 39 50.33 35.05 -15.76
N LEU A 40 50.41 33.78 -16.15
CA LEU A 40 49.43 33.11 -17.01
C LEU A 40 48.02 33.21 -16.39
N GLY A 41 47.04 33.73 -17.14
CA GLY A 41 45.66 33.84 -16.68
C GLY A 41 45.01 32.49 -16.39
N ARG A 42 44.09 32.44 -15.41
CA ARG A 42 43.39 31.20 -14.98
C ARG A 42 42.72 30.44 -16.14
N ALA A 43 42.16 31.16 -17.12
CA ALA A 43 41.55 30.55 -18.30
C ALA A 43 42.58 29.83 -19.20
N ALA A 44 43.76 30.44 -19.41
CA ALA A 44 44.84 29.84 -20.19
C ALA A 44 45.51 28.67 -19.45
N ALA A 45 45.66 28.77 -18.12
CA ALA A 45 46.12 27.66 -17.28
C ALA A 45 45.12 26.48 -17.30
N ARG A 46 43.81 26.76 -17.31
CA ARG A 46 42.75 25.73 -17.39
C ARG A 46 42.73 24.98 -18.72
N THR A 47 43.17 25.59 -19.83
CA THR A 47 43.32 24.90 -21.13
C THR A 47 44.35 23.77 -21.07
N LEU A 48 45.36 23.89 -20.20
CA LEU A 48 46.43 22.91 -20.02
C LEU A 48 46.25 22.02 -18.78
N ALA A 49 45.39 22.41 -17.83
CA ALA A 49 45.12 21.63 -16.62
C ALA A 49 44.10 20.53 -16.88
N THR A 50 44.39 19.31 -16.43
CA THR A 50 43.42 18.23 -16.39
C THR A 50 42.36 18.52 -15.32
N THR A 51 41.09 18.61 -15.74
CA THR A 51 39.97 18.74 -14.79
C THR A 51 39.59 17.36 -14.27
N THR A 52 39.66 17.15 -12.96
CA THR A 52 39.10 15.95 -12.32
C THR A 52 37.59 15.95 -12.50
N LYS A 53 37.06 14.92 -13.17
CA LYS A 53 35.62 14.76 -13.41
C LYS A 53 35.07 13.74 -12.41
N SER A 54 33.95 14.05 -11.76
CA SER A 54 33.20 13.07 -10.97
C SER A 54 32.52 12.06 -11.89
N VAL A 55 32.14 10.91 -11.35
CA VAL A 55 31.17 10.03 -12.03
C VAL A 55 29.86 10.80 -12.24
N PRO A 56 29.09 10.51 -13.31
CA PRO A 56 27.75 11.05 -13.48
C PRO A 56 26.88 10.83 -12.24
N GLN A 57 26.20 11.87 -11.78
CA GLN A 57 25.30 11.83 -10.61
C GLN A 57 23.84 11.86 -11.08
N MET A 58 22.95 11.19 -10.35
CA MET A 58 21.52 11.17 -10.63
C MET A 58 20.73 11.44 -9.35
N GLN A 59 19.88 12.47 -9.38
CA GLN A 59 19.09 12.90 -8.22
C GLN A 59 18.02 11.87 -7.81
N GLY A 60 17.54 11.07 -8.75
CA GLY A 60 16.50 10.06 -8.50
C GLY A 60 16.95 8.84 -7.71
N ILE A 61 18.24 8.69 -7.42
CA ILE A 61 18.78 7.55 -6.66
C ILE A 61 18.40 7.70 -5.19
N THR A 62 17.70 6.70 -4.66
CA THR A 62 17.35 6.60 -3.24
C THR A 62 18.11 5.47 -2.56
N THR A 63 18.00 5.37 -1.23
CA THR A 63 18.62 4.28 -0.46
C THR A 63 17.99 2.91 -0.79
N ARG A 64 16.77 2.90 -1.33
CA ARG A 64 15.95 1.72 -1.67
C ARG A 64 15.86 0.73 -0.52
N TRP A 65 15.37 1.19 0.62
CA TRP A 65 15.33 0.40 1.84
C TRP A 65 14.54 -0.89 1.66
N LEU A 66 13.43 -0.89 0.90
CA LEU A 66 12.62 -2.08 0.68
C LEU A 66 13.44 -3.19 0.00
N LEU A 67 14.21 -2.87 -1.04
CA LEU A 67 15.04 -3.86 -1.74
C LEU A 67 16.16 -4.43 -0.86
N LYS A 68 16.61 -3.68 0.16
CA LYS A 68 17.67 -4.09 1.09
C LYS A 68 17.16 -4.95 2.24
N VAL A 69 15.95 -4.69 2.73
CA VAL A 69 15.37 -5.41 3.87
C VAL A 69 14.60 -6.66 3.46
N LEU A 70 14.09 -6.73 2.23
CA LEU A 70 13.40 -7.92 1.74
C LEU A 70 14.37 -9.08 1.51
N PRO A 71 14.10 -10.25 2.11
CA PRO A 71 14.74 -11.50 1.72
C PRO A 71 14.26 -11.92 0.34
N TRP A 72 15.19 -12.33 -0.52
CA TRP A 72 14.91 -12.71 -1.90
C TRP A 72 14.92 -14.23 -2.06
N VAL A 73 13.86 -14.77 -2.67
CA VAL A 73 13.67 -16.20 -2.96
C VAL A 73 13.82 -16.45 -4.45
N GLU A 74 14.64 -17.45 -4.79
CA GLU A 74 14.91 -17.85 -6.16
C GLU A 74 13.71 -18.57 -6.79
N VAL A 75 13.26 -18.12 -7.96
CA VAL A 75 12.11 -18.65 -8.69
C VAL A 75 12.54 -19.14 -10.07
N SER A 76 13.11 -20.34 -10.13
CA SER A 76 13.65 -20.91 -11.37
C SER A 76 12.58 -21.24 -12.42
N GLY A 77 11.33 -21.48 -11.98
CA GLY A 77 10.19 -21.82 -12.86
C GLY A 77 9.39 -20.61 -13.35
N GLY A 78 9.78 -19.38 -13.02
CA GLY A 78 9.06 -18.16 -13.41
C GLY A 78 7.79 -17.85 -12.60
N ALA A 79 7.29 -18.79 -11.80
CA ALA A 79 6.16 -18.61 -10.89
C ALA A 79 6.44 -19.20 -9.50
N TYR A 80 5.92 -18.55 -8.45
CA TYR A 80 6.02 -18.96 -7.05
C TYR A 80 4.62 -19.15 -6.47
N ARG A 81 4.30 -20.36 -6.02
CA ARG A 81 2.97 -20.70 -5.47
C ARG A 81 2.98 -20.65 -3.95
N VAL A 82 2.02 -19.93 -3.37
CA VAL A 82 1.82 -19.86 -1.92
C VAL A 82 0.67 -20.79 -1.53
N ASN A 83 1.00 -21.86 -0.80
CA ASN A 83 0.01 -22.78 -0.27
C ASN A 83 -0.36 -22.36 1.16
N ARG A 84 -1.64 -22.06 1.39
CA ARG A 84 -2.16 -21.67 2.70
C ARG A 84 -3.14 -22.71 3.22
N ARG A 85 -3.29 -22.72 4.54
CA ARG A 85 -4.40 -23.41 5.20
C ARG A 85 -5.65 -22.55 5.05
N LEU A 86 -6.79 -23.19 4.80
CA LEU A 86 -8.09 -22.54 4.83
C LEU A 86 -8.50 -22.29 6.30
N SER A 87 -8.68 -21.03 6.70
CA SER A 87 -9.20 -20.69 8.02
C SER A 87 -10.21 -19.54 7.89
N TYR A 88 -11.49 -19.87 7.98
CA TYR A 88 -12.59 -18.92 8.11
C TYR A 88 -13.42 -19.32 9.33
N SER A 89 -14.15 -18.37 9.93
CA SER A 89 -14.94 -18.59 11.15
C SER A 89 -16.41 -18.42 10.81
N VAL A 90 -17.09 -19.50 10.42
CA VAL A 90 -18.55 -19.46 10.20
C VAL A 90 -19.27 -19.28 11.53
N GLY A 91 -20.26 -18.40 11.56
CA GLY A 91 -21.24 -18.21 12.63
C GLY A 91 -21.06 -16.94 13.46
N ASP A 92 -20.20 -16.00 13.06
CA ASP A 92 -19.99 -14.73 13.77
C ASP A 92 -20.84 -13.56 13.23
N GLY A 93 -21.64 -13.79 12.18
CA GLY A 93 -22.50 -12.80 11.55
C GLY A 93 -21.79 -11.92 10.53
N ARG A 94 -20.52 -12.19 10.20
CA ARG A 94 -19.70 -11.39 9.28
C ARG A 94 -19.14 -12.24 8.15
N VAL A 95 -19.14 -11.68 6.95
CA VAL A 95 -18.67 -12.39 5.77
C VAL A 95 -17.15 -12.24 5.63
N THR A 96 -16.45 -13.36 5.48
CA THR A 96 -15.02 -13.37 5.16
C THR A 96 -14.78 -13.44 3.65
N PHE A 97 -13.69 -12.81 3.20
CA PHE A 97 -13.32 -12.71 1.78
C PHE A 97 -11.94 -13.33 1.53
N ALA A 98 -11.76 -13.91 0.35
CA ALA A 98 -10.46 -14.28 -0.19
C ALA A 98 -9.95 -13.18 -1.13
N THR A 99 -8.69 -12.76 -0.95
CA THR A 99 -8.06 -11.71 -1.76
C THR A 99 -6.93 -12.29 -2.60
N THR A 100 -7.02 -12.08 -3.92
CA THR A 100 -5.99 -12.44 -4.90
C THR A 100 -5.57 -11.19 -5.67
N GLY A 101 -4.51 -10.52 -5.19
CA GLY A 101 -4.08 -9.24 -5.76
C GLY A 101 -5.09 -8.16 -5.40
N ALA A 102 -5.61 -7.48 -6.42
CA ALA A 102 -6.71 -6.53 -6.28
C ALA A 102 -8.11 -7.17 -6.40
N GLU A 103 -8.20 -8.45 -6.80
CA GLU A 103 -9.49 -9.15 -6.88
C GLU A 103 -9.91 -9.67 -5.50
N VAL A 104 -11.17 -9.41 -5.16
CA VAL A 104 -11.81 -9.87 -3.94
C VAL A 104 -12.94 -10.81 -4.29
N ARG A 105 -13.03 -11.94 -3.60
CA ARG A 105 -14.13 -12.89 -3.73
C ARG A 105 -14.63 -13.28 -2.35
N VAL A 106 -15.94 -13.44 -2.21
CA VAL A 106 -16.51 -14.02 -1.00
C VAL A 106 -16.16 -15.52 -0.94
N ILE A 107 -15.81 -16.01 0.24
CA ILE A 107 -15.56 -17.44 0.46
C ILE A 107 -16.93 -18.15 0.44
N PRO A 108 -17.15 -19.20 -0.40
CA PRO A 108 -18.50 -19.71 -0.62
C PRO A 108 -19.27 -20.13 0.65
N PRO A 109 -18.67 -20.85 1.62
CA PRO A 109 -19.31 -21.13 2.91
C PRO A 109 -19.77 -19.91 3.70
N GLU A 110 -19.09 -18.76 3.56
CA GLU A 110 -19.40 -17.53 4.32
C GLU A 110 -20.66 -16.82 3.81
N LEU A 111 -21.19 -17.22 2.65
CA LEU A 111 -22.51 -16.75 2.20
C LEU A 111 -23.63 -17.20 3.16
N GLY A 112 -23.39 -18.24 3.96
CA GLY A 112 -24.31 -18.67 5.03
C GLY A 112 -24.49 -17.66 6.16
N GLU A 113 -23.67 -16.61 6.25
CA GLU A 113 -23.88 -15.53 7.22
C GLU A 113 -25.09 -14.64 6.86
N LEU A 114 -25.44 -14.60 5.56
CA LEU A 114 -26.62 -13.89 5.07
C LEU A 114 -27.89 -14.57 5.58
N PRO A 115 -28.86 -13.83 6.15
CA PRO A 115 -30.06 -14.42 6.73
C PRO A 115 -30.85 -15.32 5.76
N PRO A 116 -30.99 -14.98 4.46
CA PRO A 116 -31.65 -15.85 3.48
C PRO A 116 -30.93 -17.17 3.16
N LEU A 117 -29.65 -17.32 3.50
CA LEU A 117 -28.81 -18.48 3.16
C LEU A 117 -28.29 -19.21 4.41
N ARG A 118 -28.75 -18.81 5.59
CA ARG A 118 -28.24 -19.34 6.86
C ARG A 118 -28.58 -20.82 7.03
N GLY A 119 -27.54 -21.63 7.22
CA GLY A 119 -27.66 -23.09 7.36
C GLY A 119 -27.87 -23.81 6.01
N TYR A 120 -27.50 -23.18 4.90
CA TYR A 120 -27.42 -23.82 3.59
C TYR A 120 -26.02 -24.39 3.36
N ASP A 121 -25.93 -25.72 3.16
CA ASP A 121 -24.64 -26.45 3.17
C ASP A 121 -24.23 -27.00 1.78
N ASP A 122 -24.94 -26.63 0.71
CA ASP A 122 -24.63 -27.08 -0.66
C ASP A 122 -23.47 -26.26 -1.25
N GLU A 123 -22.25 -26.77 -1.08
CA GLU A 123 -21.02 -26.09 -1.48
C GLU A 123 -20.94 -25.78 -2.98
N GLU A 124 -21.49 -26.63 -3.87
CA GLU A 124 -21.43 -26.40 -5.31
C GLU A 124 -22.26 -25.17 -5.69
N VAL A 125 -23.45 -25.04 -5.11
CA VAL A 125 -24.36 -23.91 -5.37
C VAL A 125 -23.84 -22.64 -4.71
N LEU A 126 -23.30 -22.72 -3.49
CA LEU A 126 -22.64 -21.58 -2.84
C LEU A 126 -21.45 -21.09 -3.66
N THR A 127 -20.69 -22.00 -4.26
CA THR A 127 -19.56 -21.65 -5.15
C THR A 127 -20.05 -20.95 -6.42
N GLU A 128 -21.14 -21.42 -7.02
CA GLU A 128 -21.77 -20.73 -8.17
C GLU A 128 -22.24 -19.31 -7.79
N LEU A 129 -22.89 -19.15 -6.63
CA LEU A 129 -23.34 -17.85 -6.14
C LEU A 129 -22.16 -16.90 -5.87
N ALA A 130 -21.14 -17.38 -5.17
CA ALA A 130 -19.93 -16.61 -4.88
C ALA A 130 -19.26 -16.10 -6.16
N GLY A 131 -19.26 -16.91 -7.23
CA GLY A 131 -18.71 -16.55 -8.54
C GLY A 131 -19.49 -15.50 -9.32
N ARG A 132 -20.72 -15.14 -8.91
CA ARG A 132 -21.56 -14.12 -9.56
C ARG A 132 -21.49 -12.75 -8.90
N PHE A 133 -20.81 -12.64 -7.76
CA PHE A 133 -20.58 -11.35 -7.13
C PHE A 133 -19.62 -10.49 -7.99
N VAL A 134 -19.96 -9.22 -8.14
CA VAL A 134 -19.16 -8.24 -8.89
C VAL A 134 -18.52 -7.27 -7.91
N GLN A 135 -17.21 -7.08 -8.04
CA GLN A 135 -16.45 -6.12 -7.23
C GLN A 135 -16.64 -4.69 -7.73
N HIS A 136 -16.84 -3.77 -6.78
CA HIS A 136 -16.92 -2.34 -6.98
C HIS A 136 -15.97 -1.61 -6.01
N GLU A 137 -15.31 -0.56 -6.50
CA GLU A 137 -14.50 0.37 -5.72
C GLU A 137 -15.25 1.71 -5.62
N PHE A 138 -15.36 2.26 -4.41
CA PHE A 138 -16.02 3.53 -4.11
C PHE A 138 -15.05 4.48 -3.40
N GLU A 139 -15.09 5.76 -3.74
CA GLU A 139 -14.30 6.80 -3.09
C GLU A 139 -15.08 7.42 -1.90
N PRO A 140 -14.38 8.04 -0.93
CA PRO A 140 -15.03 8.77 0.16
C PRO A 140 -16.01 9.80 -0.37
N GLY A 141 -17.28 9.65 0.00
CA GLY A 141 -18.35 10.55 -0.43
C GLY A 141 -19.28 9.97 -1.51
N ASP A 142 -18.91 8.85 -2.14
CA ASP A 142 -19.76 8.20 -3.13
C ASP A 142 -20.99 7.55 -2.48
N ALA A 143 -22.14 7.66 -3.14
CA ALA A 143 -23.35 6.96 -2.74
C ALA A 143 -23.40 5.60 -3.44
N LEU A 144 -23.43 4.52 -2.65
CA LEU A 144 -23.57 3.16 -3.17
C LEU A 144 -25.02 2.92 -3.61
N VAL A 145 -25.96 3.38 -2.78
CA VAL A 145 -27.40 3.34 -3.04
C VAL A 145 -28.04 4.61 -2.50
N GLU A 146 -29.13 5.03 -3.12
CA GLU A 146 -29.86 6.24 -2.75
C GLU A 146 -31.27 5.89 -2.25
N PHE A 147 -31.73 6.62 -1.24
CA PHE A 147 -33.08 6.50 -0.71
C PHE A 147 -34.14 6.58 -1.83
N GLY A 148 -35.10 5.67 -1.79
CA GLY A 148 -36.24 5.65 -2.72
C GLY A 148 -35.96 5.00 -4.07
N HIS A 149 -34.71 4.62 -4.37
CA HIS A 149 -34.42 3.79 -5.54
C HIS A 149 -34.82 2.33 -5.29
N GLN A 150 -35.04 1.58 -6.36
CA GLN A 150 -35.38 0.15 -6.28
C GLN A 150 -34.23 -0.63 -5.63
N ALA A 151 -34.56 -1.48 -4.66
CA ALA A 151 -33.60 -2.40 -4.05
C ALA A 151 -33.56 -3.70 -4.85
N ASP A 152 -32.55 -3.82 -5.71
CA ASP A 152 -32.36 -4.94 -6.65
C ASP A 152 -31.02 -5.67 -6.49
N GLN A 153 -30.21 -5.27 -5.50
CA GLN A 153 -28.87 -5.82 -5.25
C GLN A 153 -28.62 -6.01 -3.75
N VAL A 154 -27.87 -7.06 -3.42
CA VAL A 154 -27.23 -7.23 -2.11
C VAL A 154 -25.77 -6.81 -2.20
N PHE A 155 -25.27 -6.16 -1.15
CA PHE A 155 -23.90 -5.67 -1.06
C PHE A 155 -23.17 -6.29 0.14
N LEU A 156 -21.96 -6.78 -0.08
CA LEU A 156 -21.04 -7.29 0.94
C LEU A 156 -19.86 -6.33 1.06
N VAL A 157 -19.58 -5.85 2.26
CA VAL A 157 -18.51 -4.88 2.51
C VAL A 157 -17.21 -5.64 2.75
N ALA A 158 -16.39 -5.78 1.71
CA ALA A 158 -15.08 -6.40 1.85
C ALA A 158 -14.11 -5.51 2.62
N HIS A 159 -14.18 -4.20 2.37
CA HIS A 159 -13.33 -3.24 3.06
C HIS A 159 -13.92 -1.83 3.03
N GLY A 160 -13.69 -1.09 4.11
CA GLY A 160 -14.02 0.32 4.22
C GLY A 160 -15.22 0.55 5.12
N LYS A 161 -15.56 1.84 5.31
CA LYS A 161 -16.65 2.27 6.18
C LYS A 161 -17.75 2.92 5.36
N ILE A 162 -18.98 2.45 5.55
CA ILE A 162 -20.17 2.98 4.88
C ILE A 162 -21.15 3.48 5.93
N SER A 163 -21.64 4.70 5.76
CA SER A 163 -22.68 5.28 6.61
C SER A 163 -24.05 5.09 5.96
N LYS A 164 -25.03 4.61 6.72
CA LYS A 164 -26.44 4.63 6.33
C LYS A 164 -27.03 5.96 6.79
N VAL A 165 -27.42 6.80 5.83
CA VAL A 165 -28.01 8.11 6.08
C VAL A 165 -29.49 8.04 5.74
N GLY A 166 -30.35 8.46 6.66
CA GLY A 166 -31.79 8.55 6.42
C GLY A 166 -32.39 9.75 7.14
N THR A 167 -33.70 9.88 7.03
CA THR A 167 -34.45 10.98 7.64
C THR A 167 -34.73 10.66 9.11
N GLY A 168 -34.20 11.47 10.02
CA GLY A 168 -34.46 11.36 11.45
C GLY A 168 -35.90 11.78 11.81
N ALA A 169 -36.31 11.53 13.06
CA ALA A 169 -37.67 11.77 13.55
C ALA A 169 -38.19 13.22 13.41
N TYR A 170 -37.29 14.18 13.16
CA TYR A 170 -37.60 15.61 12.99
C TYR A 170 -37.39 16.12 11.55
N GLY A 171 -37.14 15.24 10.59
CA GLY A 171 -36.95 15.60 9.17
C GLY A 171 -35.52 15.92 8.75
N ASP A 172 -34.56 15.96 9.68
CA ASP A 172 -33.14 16.18 9.37
C ASP A 172 -32.46 14.89 8.91
N GLN A 173 -31.44 15.01 8.03
CA GLN A 173 -30.60 13.86 7.67
C GLN A 173 -29.76 13.42 8.87
N THR A 174 -29.87 12.15 9.25
CA THR A 174 -29.16 11.55 10.37
C THR A 174 -28.49 10.24 9.94
N VAL A 175 -27.34 9.95 10.54
CA VAL A 175 -26.66 8.66 10.38
C VAL A 175 -27.44 7.62 11.19
N LEU A 176 -28.12 6.71 10.49
CA LEU A 176 -28.89 5.60 11.06
C LEU A 176 -27.99 4.46 11.54
N GLY A 177 -26.82 4.31 10.93
CA GLY A 177 -25.85 3.26 11.28
C GLY A 177 -24.58 3.37 10.45
N THR A 178 -23.56 2.61 10.83
CA THR A 178 -22.30 2.48 10.07
C THR A 178 -22.02 1.01 9.85
N LEU A 179 -21.67 0.64 8.63
CA LEU A 179 -21.18 -0.66 8.24
C LEU A 179 -19.66 -0.61 8.08
N ALA A 180 -18.99 -1.68 8.42
CA ALA A 180 -17.56 -1.87 8.26
C ALA A 180 -17.26 -3.22 7.59
N ASP A 181 -15.98 -3.55 7.48
CA ASP A 181 -15.46 -4.80 6.94
C ASP A 181 -16.19 -6.04 7.50
N GLY A 182 -16.67 -6.89 6.60
CA GLY A 182 -17.44 -8.11 6.91
C GLY A 182 -18.94 -7.90 7.03
N ASP A 183 -19.43 -6.66 7.14
CA ASP A 183 -20.87 -6.39 7.18
C ASP A 183 -21.49 -6.49 5.77
N TYR A 184 -22.82 -6.61 5.71
CA TYR A 184 -23.59 -6.65 4.47
C TYR A 184 -24.89 -5.84 4.60
N PHE A 185 -25.52 -5.56 3.46
CA PHE A 185 -26.85 -4.94 3.43
C PHE A 185 -27.61 -5.26 2.13
N GLY A 186 -28.93 -5.16 2.18
CA GLY A 186 -29.80 -5.49 1.04
C GLY A 186 -30.10 -6.98 0.90
N ASP A 187 -29.81 -7.78 1.93
CA ASP A 187 -30.09 -9.22 2.00
C ASP A 187 -31.58 -9.53 1.79
N THR A 188 -32.47 -8.63 2.22
CA THR A 188 -33.92 -8.75 2.01
C THR A 188 -34.34 -8.79 0.53
N VAL A 189 -33.49 -8.30 -0.38
CA VAL A 189 -33.72 -8.37 -1.83
C VAL A 189 -33.75 -9.83 -2.33
N LEU A 190 -33.07 -10.74 -1.63
CA LEU A 190 -33.01 -12.16 -1.98
C LEU A 190 -34.35 -12.88 -1.71
N THR A 191 -35.18 -12.37 -0.79
CA THR A 191 -36.46 -12.99 -0.42
C THR A 191 -37.68 -12.18 -0.86
N THR A 192 -37.62 -10.85 -0.87
CA THR A 192 -38.78 -9.98 -1.11
C THR A 192 -38.72 -9.32 -2.48
N ALA A 193 -39.77 -9.50 -3.29
CA ALA A 193 -39.98 -8.74 -4.54
C ALA A 193 -40.46 -7.32 -4.23
N ASP A 194 -39.77 -6.32 -4.80
CA ASP A 194 -40.23 -4.92 -4.87
C ASP A 194 -39.99 -4.03 -3.64
N GLY A 195 -38.84 -4.19 -2.98
CA GLY A 195 -38.36 -3.23 -1.98
C GLY A 195 -37.77 -1.95 -2.60
N ILE A 196 -37.79 -0.86 -1.84
CA ILE A 196 -37.01 0.36 -2.11
C ILE A 196 -35.93 0.51 -1.03
N TRP A 197 -34.86 1.23 -1.35
CA TRP A 197 -33.87 1.61 -0.35
C TRP A 197 -34.46 2.61 0.64
N GLU A 198 -34.56 2.23 1.91
CA GLU A 198 -35.09 3.07 2.99
C GLU A 198 -34.06 4.06 3.57
N TYR A 199 -32.83 4.03 3.03
CA TYR A 199 -31.72 4.90 3.40
C TYR A 199 -30.78 5.09 2.21
N THR A 200 -29.96 6.12 2.26
CA THR A 200 -28.82 6.31 1.37
C THR A 200 -27.58 5.71 2.02
N ALA A 201 -26.89 4.77 1.37
CA ALA A 201 -25.62 4.25 1.86
C ALA A 201 -24.47 5.02 1.20
N LYS A 202 -23.62 5.64 2.01
CA LYS A 202 -22.55 6.53 1.54
C LYS A 202 -21.20 6.10 2.08
N ALA A 203 -20.21 5.97 1.20
CA ALA A 203 -18.84 5.67 1.56
C ALA A 203 -18.24 6.80 2.42
N VAL A 204 -17.73 6.45 3.59
CA VAL A 204 -17.02 7.36 4.51
C VAL A 204 -15.51 7.32 4.25
N THR A 205 -14.99 6.14 3.91
CA THR A 205 -13.62 5.90 3.44
C THR A 205 -13.66 5.35 2.02
N ALA A 206 -12.50 5.14 1.39
CA ALA A 206 -12.45 4.28 0.21
C ALA A 206 -12.99 2.89 0.59
N CYS A 207 -13.87 2.33 -0.23
CA CYS A 207 -14.53 1.06 0.05
C CYS A 207 -14.39 0.09 -1.13
N THR A 208 -14.15 -1.18 -0.82
CA THR A 208 -14.28 -2.28 -1.78
C THR A 208 -15.50 -3.12 -1.38
N VAL A 209 -16.45 -3.26 -2.31
CA VAL A 209 -17.75 -3.88 -2.04
C VAL A 209 -18.06 -4.90 -3.13
N LEU A 210 -18.59 -6.05 -2.76
CA LEU A 210 -19.11 -7.04 -3.71
C LEU A 210 -20.62 -6.88 -3.82
N SER A 211 -21.15 -6.80 -5.05
CA SER A 211 -22.59 -6.75 -5.30
C SER A 211 -23.08 -8.02 -5.98
N LEU A 212 -24.27 -8.49 -5.62
CA LEU A 212 -24.99 -9.52 -6.37
C LEU A 212 -26.37 -8.99 -6.72
N SER A 213 -26.69 -8.97 -8.01
CA SER A 213 -28.01 -8.56 -8.45
C SER A 213 -29.03 -9.66 -8.25
N ARG A 214 -30.28 -9.25 -8.03
CA ARG A 214 -31.41 -10.17 -7.90
C ARG A 214 -31.56 -11.06 -9.12
N SER A 215 -31.33 -10.53 -10.33
CA SER A 215 -31.45 -11.32 -11.57
C SER A 215 -30.43 -12.46 -11.62
N GLU A 216 -29.20 -12.20 -11.16
CA GLU A 216 -28.15 -13.22 -11.08
C GLU A 216 -28.49 -14.29 -10.03
N PHE A 217 -28.95 -13.86 -8.84
CA PHE A 217 -29.42 -14.76 -7.80
C PHE A 217 -30.58 -15.65 -8.27
N GLN A 218 -31.60 -15.04 -8.88
CA GLN A 218 -32.77 -15.72 -9.43
C GLN A 218 -32.37 -16.74 -10.49
N GLY A 219 -31.38 -16.42 -11.32
CA GLY A 219 -30.84 -17.36 -12.29
C GLY A 219 -30.29 -18.64 -11.66
N VAL A 220 -29.60 -18.54 -10.51
CA VAL A 220 -29.12 -19.72 -9.76
C VAL A 220 -30.28 -20.46 -9.08
N LEU A 221 -31.21 -19.72 -8.47
CA LEU A 221 -32.42 -20.25 -7.83
C LEU A 221 -33.30 -21.08 -8.77
N GLU A 222 -33.37 -20.68 -10.05
CA GLU A 222 -34.11 -21.41 -11.09
C GLU A 222 -33.40 -22.69 -11.54
N ARG A 223 -32.07 -22.78 -11.40
CA ARG A 223 -31.28 -23.95 -11.80
C ARG A 223 -31.02 -24.93 -10.65
N SER A 224 -31.11 -24.47 -9.40
CA SER A 224 -30.91 -25.29 -8.21
C SER A 224 -32.22 -25.50 -7.46
N ASP A 225 -32.68 -26.75 -7.39
CA ASP A 225 -33.86 -27.11 -6.59
C ASP A 225 -33.55 -27.00 -5.08
N SER A 226 -32.32 -27.34 -4.64
CA SER A 226 -31.91 -27.29 -3.23
C SER A 226 -31.96 -25.85 -2.68
N LEU A 227 -31.45 -24.88 -3.44
CA LEU A 227 -31.48 -23.46 -3.06
C LEU A 227 -32.91 -22.93 -3.02
N ARG A 228 -33.74 -23.34 -3.99
CA ARG A 228 -35.13 -22.89 -4.08
C ARG A 228 -35.95 -23.35 -2.89
N GLU A 229 -35.82 -24.62 -2.49
CA GLU A 229 -36.48 -25.17 -1.31
C GLU A 229 -36.03 -24.46 -0.03
N HIS A 230 -34.72 -24.19 0.11
CA HIS A 230 -34.18 -23.48 1.27
C HIS A 230 -34.73 -22.06 1.40
N VAL A 231 -34.63 -21.26 0.34
CA VAL A 231 -35.08 -19.86 0.36
C VAL A 231 -36.59 -19.77 0.57
N ALA A 232 -37.37 -20.68 -0.02
CA ALA A 232 -38.81 -20.75 0.21
C ALA A 232 -39.13 -21.06 1.69
N ALA A 233 -38.43 -22.01 2.31
CA ALA A 233 -38.59 -22.34 3.72
C ALA A 233 -38.25 -21.16 4.64
N VAL A 234 -37.19 -20.40 4.33
CA VAL A 234 -36.80 -19.20 5.08
C VAL A 234 -37.84 -18.08 4.91
N ALA A 235 -38.36 -17.88 3.69
CA ALA A 235 -39.40 -16.89 3.42
C ALA A 235 -40.73 -17.22 4.13
N GLU A 236 -41.10 -18.50 4.21
CA GLU A 236 -42.28 -18.97 4.94
C GLU A 236 -42.09 -18.90 6.47
N GLY A 237 -40.88 -19.15 6.97
CA GLY A 237 -40.53 -19.06 8.39
C GLY A 237 -40.49 -17.64 8.96
N ALA A 238 -40.31 -16.62 8.11
CA ALA A 238 -40.34 -15.20 8.50
C ALA A 238 -41.74 -14.68 8.90
N ALA A 239 -42.79 -15.50 8.76
CA ALA A 239 -44.18 -15.15 9.09
C ALA A 239 -44.65 -15.64 10.49
N GLY A 240 -43.73 -16.04 11.38
CA GLY A 240 -44.03 -16.38 12.78
C GLY A 240 -44.00 -15.15 13.70
N PRO A 241 -44.88 -15.02 14.72
CA PRO A 241 -44.84 -13.90 15.64
C PRO A 241 -43.56 -13.95 16.48
N ALA A 242 -42.64 -13.03 16.23
CA ALA A 242 -41.54 -12.72 17.13
C ALA A 242 -42.06 -11.87 18.30
N ASN A 243 -41.59 -12.13 19.52
CA ASN A 243 -41.89 -11.25 20.67
C ASN A 243 -41.26 -9.87 20.45
N ASP A 244 -41.65 -8.85 21.23
CA ASP A 244 -41.22 -7.44 21.11
C ASP A 244 -39.69 -7.19 21.13
N HIS A 245 -38.85 -8.23 21.24
CA HIS A 245 -37.38 -8.20 21.19
C HIS A 245 -36.74 -9.15 20.13
N GLY A 246 -37.51 -9.75 19.22
CA GLY A 246 -36.95 -10.42 18.03
C GLY A 246 -36.19 -11.73 18.26
N GLU A 247 -36.30 -12.34 19.45
CA GLU A 247 -35.62 -13.62 19.76
C GLU A 247 -36.47 -14.83 19.36
N ALA A 248 -35.84 -15.84 18.74
CA ALA A 248 -36.41 -17.17 18.57
C ALA A 248 -36.36 -17.92 19.92
N ALA A 249 -37.46 -18.62 20.27
CA ALA A 249 -37.53 -19.41 21.49
C ALA A 249 -36.52 -20.58 21.44
N ILE A 250 -35.57 -20.60 22.38
CA ILE A 250 -34.61 -21.69 22.56
C ILE A 250 -35.26 -22.77 23.43
N ASP A 251 -35.54 -23.93 22.85
CA ASP A 251 -35.80 -25.15 23.61
C ASP A 251 -34.45 -25.69 24.13
N VAL A 252 -34.26 -25.60 25.45
CA VAL A 252 -33.09 -26.12 26.14
C VAL A 252 -33.31 -27.60 26.46
N ALA A 253 -32.72 -28.49 25.66
CA ALA A 253 -32.52 -29.88 26.04
C ALA A 253 -31.10 -30.04 26.61
N SER A 254 -30.98 -30.02 27.93
CA SER A 254 -29.76 -30.45 28.64
C SER A 254 -29.86 -31.94 28.95
N GLY A 255 -29.13 -32.77 28.20
CA GLY A 255 -28.91 -34.17 28.49
C GLY A 255 -27.48 -34.55 28.09
N HIS A 256 -26.61 -34.71 29.08
CA HIS A 256 -25.27 -35.28 28.90
C HIS A 256 -25.37 -36.80 28.98
N ASP A 257 -25.14 -37.50 27.87
CA ASP A 257 -24.62 -38.87 27.87
C ASP A 257 -23.98 -39.20 26.51
N GLY A 258 -22.66 -39.46 26.50
CA GLY A 258 -21.92 -39.94 25.33
C GLY A 258 -20.42 -39.60 25.37
N GLU A 259 -19.57 -40.57 25.00
CA GLU A 259 -18.15 -40.33 24.71
C GLU A 259 -18.04 -39.38 23.52
N PRO A 260 -17.51 -38.14 23.69
CA PRO A 260 -17.42 -37.21 22.58
C PRO A 260 -16.47 -37.78 21.53
N GLN A 261 -16.95 -37.91 20.29
CA GLN A 261 -16.05 -38.06 19.16
C GLN A 261 -15.16 -36.82 19.15
N LEU A 262 -13.87 -37.02 19.43
CA LEU A 262 -12.88 -35.97 19.23
C LEU A 262 -12.99 -35.53 17.77
N PRO A 263 -13.25 -34.23 17.48
CA PRO A 263 -13.33 -33.77 16.10
C PRO A 263 -12.01 -34.12 15.42
N GLY A 264 -12.09 -34.92 14.37
CA GLY A 264 -10.94 -35.24 13.54
C GLY A 264 -10.46 -33.95 12.88
N THR A 265 -9.41 -33.33 13.43
CA THR A 265 -8.76 -32.17 12.81
C THR A 265 -7.97 -32.64 11.58
N PHE A 266 -8.67 -32.83 10.47
CA PHE A 266 -8.02 -32.76 9.16
C PHE A 266 -7.69 -31.30 8.87
N VAL A 267 -6.49 -31.03 8.36
CA VAL A 267 -6.07 -29.68 7.96
C VAL A 267 -6.38 -29.56 6.48
N ASP A 268 -7.44 -28.84 6.16
CA ASP A 268 -7.78 -28.58 4.77
C ASP A 268 -6.88 -27.51 4.16
N TYR A 269 -6.58 -27.66 2.87
CA TYR A 269 -5.76 -26.73 2.11
C TYR A 269 -6.64 -25.87 1.23
N ASP A 270 -6.19 -24.64 0.95
CA ASP A 270 -6.83 -23.80 -0.05
C ASP A 270 -6.85 -24.53 -1.41
N SER A 271 -8.04 -24.68 -1.99
CA SER A 271 -8.28 -25.39 -3.25
C SER A 271 -7.88 -24.56 -4.48
N ALA A 272 -7.67 -23.24 -4.32
CA ALA A 272 -7.22 -22.33 -5.38
C ALA A 272 -6.01 -21.48 -4.91
N PRO A 273 -4.86 -22.11 -4.61
CA PRO A 273 -3.70 -21.41 -4.07
C PRO A 273 -3.17 -20.37 -5.05
N ARG A 274 -2.72 -19.25 -4.50
CA ARG A 274 -2.24 -18.13 -5.30
C ARG A 274 -0.85 -18.40 -5.91
N GLU A 275 -0.74 -18.15 -7.20
CA GLU A 275 0.52 -18.17 -7.94
C GLU A 275 1.00 -16.75 -8.26
N TYR A 276 2.26 -16.47 -7.95
CA TYR A 276 2.92 -15.20 -8.22
C TYR A 276 3.87 -15.39 -9.38
N GLU A 277 3.51 -14.85 -10.54
CA GLU A 277 4.41 -14.80 -11.70
C GLU A 277 5.45 -13.68 -11.54
N LEU A 278 6.65 -13.91 -12.08
CA LEU A 278 7.67 -12.87 -12.14
C LEU A 278 7.28 -11.80 -13.17
N SER A 279 7.18 -10.56 -12.71
CA SER A 279 7.04 -9.41 -13.59
C SER A 279 8.40 -9.02 -14.17
N VAL A 280 8.39 -8.31 -15.30
CA VAL A 280 9.59 -7.85 -15.98
C VAL A 280 9.57 -6.34 -16.18
N ALA A 281 10.66 -5.67 -15.78
CA ALA A 281 10.95 -4.31 -16.21
C ALA A 281 12.10 -4.35 -17.22
N GLN A 282 11.91 -3.70 -18.38
CA GLN A 282 12.90 -3.65 -19.45
C GLN A 282 13.15 -2.24 -19.94
N THR A 283 14.37 -1.97 -20.35
CA THR A 283 14.74 -0.73 -21.02
C THR A 283 15.86 -0.97 -22.03
N VAL A 284 15.87 -0.16 -23.09
CA VAL A 284 16.90 -0.24 -24.15
C VAL A 284 17.86 0.92 -23.99
N LEU A 285 19.10 0.63 -23.59
CA LEU A 285 20.18 1.59 -23.60
C LEU A 285 20.74 1.73 -25.01
N ARG A 286 20.81 2.97 -25.51
CA ARG A 286 21.35 3.30 -26.82
C ARG A 286 22.56 4.21 -26.70
N VAL A 287 23.69 3.79 -27.25
CA VAL A 287 24.94 4.57 -27.25
C VAL A 287 25.53 4.59 -28.66
N HIS A 288 25.87 5.77 -29.17
CA HIS A 288 26.54 5.88 -30.46
C HIS A 288 27.95 5.28 -30.36
N SER A 289 28.34 4.41 -31.30
CA SER A 289 29.65 3.72 -31.29
C SER A 289 30.82 4.69 -31.18
N ARG A 290 30.84 5.75 -31.99
CA ARG A 290 31.84 6.84 -31.93
C ARG A 290 32.04 7.43 -30.53
N VAL A 291 30.98 7.52 -29.72
CA VAL A 291 31.08 8.03 -28.35
C VAL A 291 31.78 7.02 -27.45
N ALA A 292 31.42 5.74 -27.59
CA ALA A 292 32.10 4.66 -26.91
C ALA A 292 33.55 4.48 -27.38
N ASP A 293 33.90 4.81 -28.63
CA ASP A 293 35.27 4.63 -29.12
C ASP A 293 36.19 5.79 -28.74
N LEU A 294 35.70 7.04 -28.86
CA LEU A 294 36.54 8.24 -28.74
C LEU A 294 36.52 8.89 -27.36
N TYR A 295 35.45 8.70 -26.57
CA TYR A 295 35.23 9.46 -25.33
C TYR A 295 35.24 8.60 -24.06
N ASN A 296 36.09 7.58 -24.01
CA ASN A 296 36.18 6.64 -22.88
C ASN A 296 37.17 7.02 -21.76
N GLN A 297 37.87 8.14 -21.87
CA GLN A 297 38.78 8.60 -20.84
C GLN A 297 38.34 9.93 -20.22
N PRO A 298 38.38 10.07 -18.88
CA PRO A 298 38.85 9.07 -17.91
C PRO A 298 37.82 7.98 -17.56
N MET A 299 36.62 7.99 -18.15
CA MET A 299 35.52 7.10 -17.77
C MET A 299 34.88 6.44 -19.00
N ASN A 300 34.64 5.13 -18.92
CA ASN A 300 33.94 4.38 -19.95
C ASN A 300 32.48 4.84 -20.05
N GLN A 301 32.08 5.32 -21.23
CA GLN A 301 30.73 5.85 -21.43
C GLN A 301 29.65 4.78 -21.32
N ILE A 302 29.90 3.58 -21.84
CA ILE A 302 28.94 2.48 -21.80
C ILE A 302 28.70 2.05 -20.36
N GLU A 303 29.76 1.87 -19.56
CA GLU A 303 29.65 1.47 -18.15
C GLU A 303 28.89 2.52 -17.33
N GLN A 304 29.16 3.81 -17.53
CA GLN A 304 28.48 4.86 -16.78
C GLN A 304 27.01 4.99 -17.19
N GLN A 305 26.68 4.89 -18.48
CA GLN A 305 25.30 4.90 -18.94
C GLN A 305 24.55 3.67 -18.42
N LEU A 306 25.15 2.48 -18.53
CA LEU A 306 24.58 1.24 -18.01
C LEU A 306 24.32 1.33 -16.51
N ARG A 307 25.28 1.84 -15.72
CA ARG A 307 25.09 2.06 -14.27
C ARG A 307 23.87 2.92 -13.99
N LEU A 308 23.73 4.07 -14.66
CA LEU A 308 22.57 4.95 -14.47
C LEU A 308 21.26 4.29 -14.89
N THR A 309 21.27 3.53 -15.98
CA THR A 309 20.10 2.76 -16.45
C THR A 309 19.69 1.71 -15.42
N VAL A 310 20.65 0.99 -14.84
CA VAL A 310 20.41 0.00 -13.77
C VAL A 310 19.83 0.68 -12.53
N GLU A 311 20.37 1.82 -12.11
CA GLU A 311 19.82 2.60 -10.99
C GLU A 311 18.36 2.98 -11.24
N ALA A 312 18.02 3.51 -12.42
CA ALA A 312 16.65 3.84 -12.79
C ALA A 312 15.72 2.62 -12.80
N LEU A 313 16.22 1.46 -13.27
CA LEU A 313 15.47 0.21 -13.28
C LEU A 313 15.19 -0.29 -11.85
N ARG A 314 16.16 -0.17 -10.93
CA ARG A 314 15.97 -0.52 -9.51
C ARG A 314 15.02 0.43 -8.79
N GLU A 315 15.03 1.72 -9.12
CA GLU A 315 14.02 2.67 -8.62
C GLU A 315 12.61 2.31 -9.11
N ARG A 316 12.47 1.87 -10.37
CA ARG A 316 11.20 1.38 -10.91
C ARG A 316 10.77 0.07 -10.25
N GLN A 317 11.72 -0.84 -10.01
CA GLN A 317 11.48 -2.09 -9.30
C GLN A 317 10.89 -1.82 -7.91
N GLU A 318 11.53 -0.97 -7.10
CA GLU A 318 11.00 -0.63 -5.77
C GLU A 318 9.59 -0.01 -5.85
N HIS A 319 9.33 0.83 -6.84
CA HIS A 319 8.00 1.40 -7.05
C HIS A 319 6.94 0.34 -7.32
N GLU A 320 7.24 -0.63 -8.19
CA GLU A 320 6.31 -1.72 -8.51
C GLU A 320 6.09 -2.65 -7.31
N LEU A 321 7.14 -2.99 -6.56
CA LEU A 321 6.98 -3.78 -5.33
C LEU A 321 6.05 -3.11 -4.30
N VAL A 322 5.96 -1.77 -4.30
CA VAL A 322 5.05 -1.05 -3.41
C VAL A 322 3.65 -0.89 -4.00
N ASN A 323 3.54 -0.52 -5.28
CA ASN A 323 2.30 0.02 -5.87
C ASN A 323 1.67 -0.86 -6.96
N ASN A 324 2.31 -1.94 -7.40
CA ASN A 324 1.71 -2.79 -8.42
C ASN A 324 0.40 -3.41 -7.89
N ARG A 325 -0.68 -3.40 -8.68
CA ARG A 325 -1.99 -3.91 -8.25
C ARG A 325 -2.00 -5.44 -8.05
N ASP A 326 -1.17 -6.15 -8.81
CA ASP A 326 -1.14 -7.61 -8.78
C ASP A 326 -0.33 -8.09 -7.59
N PHE A 327 0.93 -7.67 -7.42
CA PHE A 327 1.84 -8.16 -6.37
C PHE A 327 2.37 -7.09 -5.40
N GLY A 328 2.05 -5.82 -5.63
CA GLY A 328 2.56 -4.72 -4.81
C GLY A 328 1.99 -4.71 -3.40
N LEU A 329 2.83 -4.39 -2.42
CA LEU A 329 2.51 -4.51 -1.00
C LEU A 329 1.28 -3.70 -0.57
N LEU A 330 1.10 -2.48 -1.09
CA LEU A 330 -0.05 -1.65 -0.73
C LEU A 330 -1.39 -2.24 -1.16
N HIS A 331 -1.42 -3.04 -2.23
CA HIS A 331 -2.64 -3.65 -2.76
C HIS A 331 -2.87 -5.06 -2.23
N ASN A 332 -1.81 -5.73 -1.76
CA ASN A 332 -1.83 -7.13 -1.35
C ASN A 332 -1.93 -7.35 0.16
N ALA A 333 -2.03 -6.28 0.95
CA ALA A 333 -2.37 -6.38 2.36
C ALA A 333 -3.84 -6.77 2.53
N ASP A 334 -4.05 -7.80 3.35
CA ASP A 334 -5.37 -8.30 3.73
C ASP A 334 -6.19 -7.21 4.40
N TYR A 335 -7.51 -7.20 4.18
CA TYR A 335 -8.39 -6.16 4.72
C TYR A 335 -8.42 -6.14 6.25
N ALA A 336 -8.34 -7.29 6.91
CA ALA A 336 -8.24 -7.37 8.37
C ALA A 336 -6.92 -6.79 8.91
N GLN A 337 -5.93 -6.57 8.04
CA GLN A 337 -4.63 -5.99 8.36
C GLN A 337 -4.52 -4.51 7.96
N ARG A 338 -5.63 -3.90 7.54
CA ARG A 338 -5.72 -2.48 7.24
C ARG A 338 -6.40 -1.75 8.38
N VAL A 339 -5.75 -0.70 8.85
CA VAL A 339 -6.29 0.19 9.89
C VAL A 339 -6.21 1.63 9.39
N SER A 340 -7.17 2.47 9.78
CA SER A 340 -7.13 3.90 9.51
C SER A 340 -6.69 4.65 10.76
N THR A 341 -6.06 5.80 10.58
CA THR A 341 -5.69 6.68 11.70
C THR A 341 -6.91 7.10 12.52
N ARG A 342 -6.73 7.17 13.85
CA ARG A 342 -7.81 7.53 14.77
C ARG A 342 -8.22 9.01 14.68
N THR A 343 -7.23 9.87 14.46
CA THR A 343 -7.40 11.34 14.54
C THR A 343 -6.96 12.08 13.28
N GLY A 344 -6.59 11.36 12.21
CA GLY A 344 -5.99 11.93 11.00
C GLY A 344 -4.47 11.76 10.99
N PRO A 345 -3.69 12.55 11.76
CA PRO A 345 -2.23 12.39 11.81
C PRO A 345 -1.79 11.03 12.39
N PRO A 346 -0.66 10.47 11.94
CA PRO A 346 -0.13 9.20 12.45
C PRO A 346 0.45 9.37 13.86
N THR A 347 -0.22 8.80 14.85
CA THR A 347 0.15 8.86 16.27
C THR A 347 0.93 7.63 16.73
N PRO A 348 1.62 7.71 17.89
CA PRO A 348 2.15 6.54 18.60
C PRO A 348 1.17 5.38 18.73
N ASP A 349 -0.09 5.69 19.03
CA ASP A 349 -1.13 4.66 19.23
C ASP A 349 -1.46 3.96 17.90
N ASP A 350 -1.48 4.68 16.78
CA ASP A 350 -1.71 4.07 15.45
C ASP A 350 -0.54 3.13 15.05
N PHE A 351 0.69 3.43 15.48
CA PHE A 351 1.85 2.54 15.29
C PHE A 351 1.81 1.31 16.21
N ASP A 352 1.33 1.48 17.45
CA ASP A 352 1.08 0.37 18.37
C ASP A 352 -0.08 -0.52 17.87
N ASP A 353 -1.11 0.06 17.23
CA ASP A 353 -2.19 -0.68 16.54
C ASP A 353 -1.63 -1.53 15.39
N LEU A 354 -0.73 -1.00 14.55
CA LEU A 354 -0.03 -1.80 13.54
C LEU A 354 0.78 -2.96 14.15
N LEU A 355 1.52 -2.69 15.23
CA LEU A 355 2.28 -3.74 15.93
C LEU A 355 1.36 -4.83 16.49
N SER A 356 0.15 -4.48 16.91
CA SER A 356 -0.83 -5.46 17.40
C SER A 356 -1.30 -6.42 16.30
N LEU A 357 -1.35 -5.96 15.04
CA LEU A 357 -1.70 -6.77 13.88
C LEU A 357 -0.55 -7.72 13.48
N VAL A 358 0.69 -7.20 13.42
CA VAL A 358 1.90 -7.95 13.03
C VAL A 358 2.76 -8.29 14.27
N TRP A 359 2.14 -8.77 15.34
CA TRP A 359 2.79 -8.92 16.67
C TRP A 359 3.82 -10.05 16.75
N LYS A 360 3.75 -11.03 15.85
CA LYS A 360 4.53 -12.28 15.94
C LYS A 360 6.03 -12.06 15.77
N ASP A 361 6.44 -11.30 14.76
CA ASP A 361 7.85 -10.97 14.48
C ASP A 361 7.95 -9.75 13.53
N PRO A 362 7.59 -8.54 14.00
CA PRO A 362 7.63 -7.33 13.16
C PRO A 362 9.07 -6.92 12.85
N ALA A 363 9.41 -6.83 11.57
CA ALA A 363 10.78 -6.54 11.12
C ALA A 363 11.01 -5.06 10.82
N VAL A 364 10.07 -4.38 10.14
CA VAL A 364 10.30 -3.02 9.66
C VAL A 364 9.01 -2.26 9.35
N PHE A 365 8.99 -0.98 9.69
CA PHE A 365 8.03 -0.01 9.15
C PHE A 365 8.57 0.66 7.89
N LEU A 366 7.73 0.80 6.86
CA LEU A 366 8.02 1.61 5.68
C LEU A 366 7.00 2.73 5.57
N ALA A 367 7.47 3.96 5.46
CA ALA A 367 6.61 5.13 5.36
C ALA A 367 7.21 6.19 4.44
N HIS A 368 6.36 7.01 3.84
CA HIS A 368 6.84 8.18 3.10
C HIS A 368 7.62 9.12 4.05
N PRO A 369 8.74 9.74 3.64
CA PRO A 369 9.54 10.60 4.52
C PRO A 369 8.74 11.72 5.22
N LYS A 370 7.74 12.27 4.53
CA LYS A 370 6.83 13.27 5.10
C LYS A 370 5.92 12.69 6.20
N THR A 371 5.49 11.44 6.06
CA THR A 371 4.70 10.70 7.07
C THR A 371 5.54 10.41 8.30
N ILE A 372 6.81 10.00 8.12
CA ILE A 372 7.77 9.84 9.24
C ILE A 372 7.95 11.17 9.99
N ALA A 373 8.06 12.28 9.27
CA ALA A 373 8.14 13.60 9.90
C ALA A 373 6.84 13.97 10.65
N ALA A 374 5.66 13.60 10.12
CA ALA A 374 4.38 13.79 10.80
C ALA A 374 4.30 12.98 12.10
N PHE A 375 4.67 11.70 12.05
CA PHE A 375 4.78 10.85 13.22
C PHE A 375 5.75 11.42 14.27
N GLY A 376 6.92 11.91 13.84
CA GLY A 376 7.87 12.59 14.73
C GLY A 376 7.28 13.84 15.40
N ARG A 377 6.45 14.63 14.70
CA ARG A 377 5.72 15.76 15.31
C ARG A 377 4.69 15.29 16.34
N GLU A 378 3.97 14.20 16.06
CA GLU A 378 3.00 13.61 16.99
C GLU A 378 3.66 13.06 18.26
N CYS A 379 4.84 12.44 18.11
CA CYS A 379 5.68 11.97 19.22
C CYS A 379 6.16 13.15 20.07
N ASN A 380 6.76 14.18 19.45
CA ASN A 380 7.24 15.37 20.14
C ASN A 380 6.13 16.09 20.91
N ARG A 381 4.92 16.19 20.33
CA ARG A 381 3.77 16.82 21.02
C ARG A 381 3.37 16.06 22.29
N ARG A 382 3.55 14.74 22.30
CA ARG A 382 3.26 13.86 23.45
C ARG A 382 4.46 13.71 24.40
N GLY A 383 5.59 14.34 24.11
CA GLY A 383 6.82 14.20 24.90
C GLY A 383 7.45 12.81 24.80
N VAL A 384 7.16 12.07 23.73
CA VAL A 384 7.74 10.75 23.45
C VAL A 384 8.80 10.89 22.37
N TYR A 385 9.96 10.25 22.55
CA TYR A 385 11.06 10.29 21.60
C TYR A 385 11.35 8.87 21.12
N PRO A 386 11.18 8.57 19.83
CA PRO A 386 11.52 7.26 19.27
C PRO A 386 13.00 6.97 19.45
N ASP A 387 13.34 5.73 19.81
CA ASP A 387 14.72 5.27 19.92
C ASP A 387 15.37 5.13 18.54
N ALA A 388 16.69 5.02 18.49
CA ALA A 388 17.41 4.68 17.26
C ALA A 388 17.90 3.22 17.31
N VAL A 389 17.88 2.54 16.18
CA VAL A 389 18.45 1.19 16.02
C VAL A 389 19.53 1.20 14.94
N ASP A 390 20.53 0.33 15.10
CA ASP A 390 21.52 0.10 14.05
C ASP A 390 20.97 -0.87 13.00
N LEU A 391 20.87 -0.41 11.77
CA LEU A 391 20.49 -1.23 10.63
C LEU A 391 21.59 -1.20 9.58
N GLY A 392 22.50 -2.18 9.66
CA GLY A 392 23.63 -2.30 8.73
C GLY A 392 24.62 -1.13 8.83
N GLY A 393 24.90 -0.65 10.04
CA GLY A 393 25.78 0.51 10.29
C GLY A 393 25.10 1.87 10.15
N HIS A 394 23.79 1.91 9.89
CA HIS A 394 23.00 3.14 9.85
C HIS A 394 22.13 3.25 11.09
N GLN A 395 22.25 4.35 11.82
CA GLN A 395 21.33 4.68 12.91
C GLN A 395 20.02 5.22 12.31
N VAL A 396 18.95 4.44 12.45
CA VAL A 396 17.62 4.78 11.91
C VAL A 396 16.61 4.95 13.06
N PRO A 397 15.61 5.83 12.93
CA PRO A 397 14.54 5.95 13.92
C PRO A 397 13.81 4.62 14.05
N ALA A 398 13.37 4.27 15.26
CA ALA A 398 12.65 3.06 15.55
C ALA A 398 11.51 3.31 16.53
N TRP A 399 10.44 2.53 16.38
CA TRP A 399 9.33 2.50 17.31
C TRP A 399 9.25 1.12 17.94
N ARG A 400 9.34 1.05 19.28
CA ARG A 400 9.36 -0.22 20.04
C ARG A 400 10.43 -1.22 19.57
N GLY A 401 11.58 -0.72 19.13
CA GLY A 401 12.67 -1.54 18.59
C GLY A 401 12.53 -1.92 17.11
N VAL A 402 11.41 -1.59 16.45
CA VAL A 402 11.20 -1.83 15.02
C VAL A 402 11.61 -0.59 14.22
N PRO A 403 12.55 -0.70 13.25
CA PRO A 403 13.02 0.44 12.47
C PRO A 403 11.92 1.05 11.59
N VAL A 404 11.92 2.38 11.49
CA VAL A 404 11.03 3.18 10.64
C VAL A 404 11.83 3.74 9.46
N LEU A 405 11.69 3.09 8.31
CA LEU A 405 12.50 3.35 7.13
C LEU A 405 11.76 4.23 6.09
N PRO A 406 12.45 5.23 5.51
CA PRO A 406 11.86 6.08 4.48
C PRO A 406 11.73 5.33 3.15
N CYS A 407 10.52 5.36 2.59
CA CYS A 407 10.22 4.91 1.23
C CYS A 407 9.44 5.99 0.48
N ASN A 408 10.08 6.66 -0.49
CA ASN A 408 9.41 7.70 -1.28
C ASN A 408 8.48 7.14 -2.37
N LYS A 409 8.36 5.80 -2.49
CA LYS A 409 7.46 5.15 -3.43
C LYS A 409 6.05 4.98 -2.89
N ILE A 410 5.85 5.12 -1.58
CA ILE A 410 4.52 5.15 -0.97
C ILE A 410 3.86 6.48 -1.37
N PRO A 411 2.68 6.46 -1.99
CA PRO A 411 2.06 7.65 -2.56
C PRO A 411 1.65 8.62 -1.46
N VAL A 412 1.66 9.91 -1.81
CA VAL A 412 1.02 10.97 -1.04
C VAL A 412 -0.12 11.49 -1.90
N THR A 413 -1.34 11.41 -1.37
CA THR A 413 -2.56 11.83 -2.05
C THR A 413 -2.64 13.35 -2.14
N ASP A 414 -3.54 13.84 -3.00
CA ASP A 414 -3.83 15.28 -3.12
C ASP A 414 -4.43 15.86 -1.83
N THR A 415 -5.09 15.02 -1.03
CA THR A 415 -5.60 15.37 0.31
C THR A 415 -4.51 15.34 1.40
N ARG A 416 -3.24 15.18 1.01
CA ARG A 416 -2.07 15.14 1.90
C ARG A 416 -2.11 14.00 2.92
N THR A 417 -2.73 12.89 2.55
CA THR A 417 -2.66 11.63 3.28
C THR A 417 -1.67 10.69 2.61
N SER A 418 -1.18 9.71 3.36
CA SER A 418 -0.30 8.64 2.88
C SER A 418 -0.51 7.39 3.73
N SER A 419 0.27 6.35 3.45
CA SER A 419 0.18 5.08 4.17
C SER A 419 1.47 4.76 4.93
N VAL A 420 1.37 3.89 5.92
CA VAL A 420 2.51 3.27 6.60
C VAL A 420 2.34 1.76 6.49
N LEU A 421 3.39 1.06 6.08
CA LEU A 421 3.43 -0.40 6.01
C LEU A 421 4.20 -0.92 7.22
N LEU A 422 3.74 -2.02 7.82
CA LEU A 422 4.51 -2.82 8.76
C LEU A 422 4.66 -4.23 8.20
N LEU A 423 5.90 -4.74 8.17
CA LEU A 423 6.22 -6.03 7.58
C LEU A 423 6.90 -6.95 8.58
N ARG A 424 6.48 -8.21 8.60
CA ARG A 424 7.33 -9.36 8.94
C ARG A 424 7.98 -9.85 7.65
N THR A 425 9.26 -10.20 7.66
CA THR A 425 10.00 -10.57 6.44
C THR A 425 10.60 -11.97 6.50
N GLY A 426 10.65 -12.66 5.36
CA GLY A 426 11.37 -13.92 5.19
C GLY A 426 10.50 -15.18 5.23
N GLU A 427 10.94 -16.21 4.50
CA GLU A 427 10.15 -17.43 4.30
C GLU A 427 9.98 -18.25 5.58
N GLN A 428 11.04 -18.37 6.39
CA GLN A 428 11.02 -19.12 7.66
C GLN A 428 10.04 -18.52 8.68
N ALA A 429 9.93 -17.19 8.70
CA ALA A 429 9.00 -16.47 9.57
C ALA A 429 7.58 -16.40 8.96
N GLN A 430 7.34 -16.99 7.78
CA GLN A 430 6.10 -16.80 7.01
C GLN A 430 5.82 -15.31 6.80
N GLY A 431 6.85 -14.55 6.45
CA GLY A 431 6.78 -13.11 6.23
C GLY A 431 6.50 -12.75 4.77
N VAL A 432 6.82 -11.50 4.43
CA VAL A 432 6.92 -11.01 3.07
C VAL A 432 8.28 -11.38 2.48
N VAL A 433 8.28 -11.85 1.23
CA VAL A 433 9.49 -12.18 0.47
C VAL A 433 9.50 -11.50 -0.88
N GLY A 434 10.69 -11.08 -1.32
CA GLY A 434 10.93 -10.69 -2.71
C GLY A 434 11.19 -11.93 -3.55
N LEU A 435 10.72 -11.93 -4.80
CA LEU A 435 10.93 -13.02 -5.74
C LEU A 435 11.83 -12.54 -6.87
N HIS A 436 12.82 -13.34 -7.25
CA HIS A 436 13.72 -13.05 -8.36
C HIS A 436 14.19 -14.34 -9.04
N GLN A 437 14.76 -14.20 -10.24
CA GLN A 437 15.39 -15.30 -10.94
C GLN A 437 16.87 -14.97 -11.18
N THR A 438 17.77 -15.80 -10.66
CA THR A 438 19.22 -15.70 -10.88
C THR A 438 19.69 -16.74 -11.89
N GLY A 439 20.92 -16.62 -12.38
CA GLY A 439 21.46 -17.51 -13.40
C GLY A 439 20.90 -17.24 -14.80
N LEU A 440 20.42 -16.02 -15.04
CA LEU A 440 19.92 -15.58 -16.34
C LEU A 440 21.07 -15.52 -17.37
N PRO A 441 20.80 -15.78 -18.66
CA PRO A 441 21.77 -15.49 -19.71
C PRO A 441 22.16 -14.00 -19.69
N ASP A 442 23.45 -13.72 -19.79
CA ASP A 442 24.03 -12.37 -19.73
C ASP A 442 23.70 -11.62 -18.42
N GLU A 443 23.63 -12.35 -17.28
CA GLU A 443 23.39 -11.76 -15.96
C GLU A 443 24.51 -10.79 -15.56
N TYR A 444 24.11 -9.58 -15.19
CA TYR A 444 25.01 -8.52 -14.75
C TYR A 444 25.03 -8.37 -13.22
N GLN A 445 23.86 -8.54 -12.60
CA GLN A 445 23.65 -8.58 -11.15
C GLN A 445 22.51 -9.56 -10.85
N PRO A 446 22.37 -10.10 -9.62
CA PRO A 446 21.27 -10.99 -9.27
C PRO A 446 19.90 -10.45 -9.71
N GLY A 447 19.21 -11.22 -10.56
CA GLY A 447 17.90 -10.86 -11.09
C GLY A 447 17.88 -9.79 -12.18
N LEU A 448 19.05 -9.41 -12.75
CA LEU A 448 19.19 -8.39 -13.78
C LEU A 448 20.18 -8.81 -14.86
N ASN A 449 19.74 -8.81 -16.11
CA ASN A 449 20.58 -9.13 -17.27
C ASN A 449 20.75 -7.95 -18.24
N VAL A 450 21.85 -7.98 -18.99
CA VAL A 450 22.21 -6.94 -19.96
C VAL A 450 22.63 -7.62 -21.26
N ARG A 451 21.74 -7.61 -22.25
CA ARG A 451 21.96 -8.30 -23.54
C ARG A 451 22.27 -7.31 -24.65
N PHE A 452 23.35 -7.55 -25.39
CA PHE A 452 23.66 -6.76 -26.59
C PHE A 452 22.72 -7.14 -27.75
N MET A 453 22.05 -6.14 -28.32
CA MET A 453 21.07 -6.33 -29.41
C MET A 453 21.66 -6.14 -30.81
N GLY A 454 22.85 -5.56 -30.92
CA GLY A 454 23.49 -5.22 -32.18
C GLY A 454 23.72 -3.71 -32.37
N ILE A 455 24.17 -3.36 -33.58
CA ILE A 455 24.46 -1.99 -34.01
C ILE A 455 23.55 -1.65 -35.20
N SER A 456 22.88 -0.49 -35.15
CA SER A 456 22.05 -0.04 -36.27
C SER A 456 22.87 0.53 -37.43
N GLU A 457 22.24 0.77 -38.58
CA GLU A 457 22.86 1.43 -39.74
C GLU A 457 23.38 2.85 -39.41
N GLN A 458 22.83 3.50 -38.38
CA GLN A 458 23.30 4.79 -37.86
C GLN A 458 24.43 4.65 -36.81
N ALA A 459 25.06 3.48 -36.71
CA ALA A 459 26.14 3.19 -35.77
C ALA A 459 25.75 3.35 -34.28
N ILE A 460 24.49 3.05 -33.95
CA ILE A 460 23.99 3.08 -32.56
C ILE A 460 24.02 1.66 -31.99
N MET A 461 24.82 1.45 -30.94
CA MET A 461 24.84 0.22 -30.15
C MET A 461 23.62 0.17 -29.23
N SER A 462 22.91 -0.95 -29.23
CA SER A 462 21.72 -1.15 -28.38
C SER A 462 21.94 -2.29 -27.39
N TYR A 463 21.62 -2.04 -26.12
CA TYR A 463 21.64 -3.02 -25.04
C TYR A 463 20.25 -3.12 -24.42
N LEU A 464 19.70 -4.33 -24.29
CA LEU A 464 18.48 -4.61 -23.55
C LEU A 464 18.86 -4.90 -22.09
N VAL A 465 18.38 -4.08 -21.18
CA VAL A 465 18.53 -4.28 -19.74
C VAL A 465 17.19 -4.76 -19.20
N SER A 466 17.14 -5.95 -18.60
CA SER A 466 15.91 -6.50 -18.00
C SER A 466 16.13 -6.86 -16.54
N ALA A 467 15.11 -6.66 -15.72
CA ALA A 467 15.07 -7.18 -14.36
C ALA A 467 13.75 -7.93 -14.14
N TYR A 468 13.85 -9.12 -13.54
CA TYR A 468 12.72 -10.00 -13.25
C TYR A 468 12.48 -10.02 -11.75
N TYR A 469 11.27 -9.66 -11.32
CA TYR A 469 10.96 -9.55 -9.90
C TYR A 469 9.46 -9.68 -9.62
N SER A 470 9.14 -10.06 -8.39
CA SER A 470 7.79 -9.99 -7.82
C SER A 470 7.90 -9.91 -6.30
N ALA A 471 6.78 -9.86 -5.58
CA ALA A 471 6.74 -10.00 -4.13
C ALA A 471 5.57 -10.89 -3.72
N ALA A 472 5.78 -11.67 -2.67
CA ALA A 472 4.76 -12.54 -2.11
C ALA A 472 4.59 -12.26 -0.61
N VAL A 473 3.34 -12.08 -0.19
CA VAL A 473 2.93 -12.05 1.21
C VAL A 473 2.52 -13.47 1.55
N LEU A 474 3.28 -14.18 2.39
CA LEU A 474 3.07 -15.63 2.57
C LEU A 474 1.80 -15.93 3.39
N VAL A 475 1.50 -15.12 4.40
CA VAL A 475 0.27 -15.19 5.20
C VAL A 475 -0.27 -13.78 5.47
N PRO A 476 -1.59 -13.62 5.69
CA PRO A 476 -2.22 -12.31 5.88
C PRO A 476 -1.55 -11.45 6.94
N ASP A 477 -1.27 -12.02 8.13
CA ASP A 477 -0.70 -11.31 9.28
C ASP A 477 0.79 -10.96 9.17
N ALA A 478 1.39 -11.12 7.98
CA ALA A 478 2.78 -10.71 7.70
C ALA A 478 2.89 -9.24 7.28
N LEU A 479 1.78 -8.62 6.87
CA LEU A 479 1.76 -7.28 6.29
C LEU A 479 0.54 -6.51 6.80
N ALA A 480 0.77 -5.39 7.47
CA ALA A 480 -0.28 -4.46 7.88
C ALA A 480 -0.07 -3.07 7.26
N VAL A 481 -1.19 -2.36 7.07
CA VAL A 481 -1.20 -1.03 6.45
C VAL A 481 -2.00 -0.06 7.30
N LEU A 482 -1.38 1.04 7.68
CA LEU A 482 -2.07 2.21 8.22
C LEU A 482 -2.42 3.12 7.06
N GLU A 483 -3.70 3.38 6.88
CA GLU A 483 -4.26 4.20 5.83
C GLU A 483 -4.62 5.59 6.34
N ASN A 484 -4.73 6.52 5.39
CA ASN A 484 -5.20 7.88 5.65
C ASN A 484 -4.37 8.65 6.68
N ALA A 485 -3.07 8.36 6.77
CA ALA A 485 -2.16 9.08 7.66
C ALA A 485 -1.95 10.51 7.16
N GLU A 486 -2.53 11.48 7.88
CA GLU A 486 -2.44 12.90 7.54
C GLU A 486 -1.03 13.41 7.80
N ILE A 487 -0.38 13.92 6.76
CA ILE A 487 0.98 14.46 6.85
C ILE A 487 0.97 15.86 7.50
N GLY A 488 -0.19 16.50 7.56
CA GLY A 488 -0.44 17.82 8.14
C GLY A 488 -0.81 18.87 7.09
N ARG A 489 -1.53 19.89 7.52
CA ARG A 489 -1.75 21.12 6.74
C ARG A 489 -0.45 21.91 6.73
N GLY A 490 0.05 22.25 5.54
CA GLY A 490 1.15 23.21 5.45
C GLY A 490 0.67 24.53 6.04
N ASP A 491 1.29 24.96 7.14
CA ASP A 491 1.18 26.32 7.66
C ASP A 491 1.88 27.31 6.72
#